data_AF-A0A6C0KFN4-F1
#
_entry.id   AF-A0A6C0KFN4-F1
#
_cell.length_a   1.000
_cell.length_b   1.000
_cell.length_c   1.000
_cell.angle_alpha   90.00
_cell.angle_beta   90.00
_cell.angle_gamma   90.00
#
_symmetry.space_group_name_H-M   'P 1'
#
loop_
_entity.id
_entity.type
_entity.pdbx_description
1 polymer ?
#
loop_
_entity_poly.entity_id
_entity_poly.type
_entity_poly.pdbx_seq_one_letter_code
_entity_poly.pdbx_strand_id
1 'polypeptide(L)'
;MTTITLAQLTNCLKELDIAENIQTEILKTLSTSSNEKNKKTESPKIPIPFCGHIEKTWCCGVRKNHRLYTQCSKAPVDGGDYCKVCKKQAENRANGKPKFGTIMDRLNQWDDKKLSYQPEGEKVEVPYHTVMSKMSIDKDMANRETNRLGWGDIPEIHFTAKKKGRGRPKKHKTKIEVSDSDEEETPKKRGRKKKVKMNVDEMDDATLLSLLLE
;
A
#
# COMPACT_ATOMS: atom_id res chain seq x y z
N MET A 1 15.29 7.77 -36.68
CA MET A 1 14.12 8.68 -36.83
C MET A 1 14.60 10.08 -36.50
N THR A 2 14.68 10.95 -37.50
CA THR A 2 15.11 12.34 -37.34
C THR A 2 13.98 13.16 -36.70
N THR A 3 14.24 13.78 -35.56
CA THR A 3 13.28 14.66 -34.87
C THR A 3 13.35 16.06 -35.49
N ILE A 4 12.21 16.57 -35.97
CA ILE A 4 12.09 17.94 -36.47
C ILE A 4 11.78 18.88 -35.31
N THR A 5 12.55 19.96 -35.19
CA THR A 5 12.33 21.01 -34.19
C THR A 5 11.17 21.92 -34.58
N LEU A 6 10.54 22.57 -33.60
CA LEU A 6 9.43 23.50 -33.84
C LEU A 6 9.82 24.65 -34.79
N ALA A 7 11.06 25.13 -34.73
CA ALA A 7 11.59 26.14 -35.64
C ALA A 7 11.71 25.63 -37.10
N GLN A 8 12.16 24.39 -37.29
CA GLN A 8 12.23 23.76 -38.60
C GLN A 8 10.84 23.54 -39.21
N LEU A 9 9.86 23.16 -38.38
CA LEU A 9 8.47 23.03 -38.83
C LEU A 9 7.88 24.37 -39.25
N THR A 10 8.06 25.43 -38.45
CA THR A 10 7.57 26.78 -38.78
C THR A 10 8.18 27.32 -40.08
N ASN A 11 9.47 27.10 -40.31
CA ASN A 11 10.10 27.49 -41.57
C ASN A 11 9.54 26.68 -42.75
N CYS A 12 9.32 25.37 -42.58
CA CYS A 12 8.74 24.52 -43.61
C CYS A 12 7.31 24.98 -44.01
N LEU A 13 6.50 25.38 -43.04
CA LEU A 13 5.15 25.91 -43.30
C LEU A 13 5.16 27.23 -44.08
N LYS A 14 6.19 28.07 -43.88
CA LYS A 14 6.38 29.32 -44.63
C LYS A 14 6.84 29.08 -46.06
N GLU A 15 7.75 28.13 -46.27
CA GLU A 15 8.22 27.74 -47.62
C GLU A 15 7.10 27.15 -48.48
N LEU A 16 6.10 26.54 -47.85
CA LEU A 16 4.91 25.99 -48.52
C LEU A 16 3.79 27.04 -48.74
N ASP A 17 4.05 28.31 -48.43
CA ASP A 17 3.11 29.43 -48.56
C ASP A 17 1.72 29.17 -47.95
N ILE A 18 1.71 28.44 -46.82
CA ILE A 18 0.46 28.14 -46.11
C ILE A 18 -0.04 29.43 -45.47
N ALA A 19 -1.33 29.73 -45.61
CA ALA A 19 -1.92 30.93 -45.02
C ALA A 19 -1.69 31.01 -43.50
N GLU A 20 -1.40 32.21 -43.00
CA GLU A 20 -0.95 32.45 -41.61
C GLU A 20 -1.99 31.99 -40.56
N ASN A 21 -3.28 32.06 -40.89
CA ASN A 21 -4.37 31.51 -40.08
C ASN A 21 -4.30 29.97 -39.94
N ILE A 22 -3.90 29.26 -41.00
CA ILE A 22 -3.73 27.80 -40.99
C ILE A 22 -2.43 27.43 -40.26
N GLN A 23 -1.35 28.19 -40.45
CA GLN A 23 -0.11 27.97 -39.71
C GLN A 23 -0.33 28.09 -38.18
N THR A 24 -1.08 29.12 -37.77
CA THR A 24 -1.41 29.35 -36.35
C THR A 24 -2.31 28.25 -35.80
N GLU A 25 -3.24 27.71 -36.59
CA GLU A 25 -4.10 26.59 -36.19
C GLU A 25 -3.32 25.26 -36.04
N ILE A 26 -2.39 24.97 -36.95
CA ILE A 26 -1.51 23.79 -36.89
C ILE A 26 -0.60 23.86 -35.66
N LEU A 27 0.06 25.01 -35.42
CA LEU A 27 0.93 25.21 -34.26
C LEU A 27 0.15 25.20 -32.94
N LYS A 28 -1.08 25.72 -32.94
CA LYS A 28 -1.98 25.66 -31.79
C LYS A 28 -2.38 24.22 -31.48
N THR A 29 -2.75 23.44 -32.49
CA THR A 29 -3.10 22.01 -32.33
C THR A 29 -1.92 21.20 -31.78
N LEU A 30 -0.70 21.46 -32.28
CA LEU A 30 0.52 20.79 -31.81
C LEU A 30 0.96 21.21 -30.40
N SER A 31 0.70 22.46 -30.00
CA SER A 31 1.02 22.97 -28.65
C SER A 31 -0.05 22.64 -27.60
N THR A 32 -1.29 22.33 -28.02
CA THR A 32 -2.37 21.94 -27.11
C THR A 32 -2.25 20.53 -26.52
N SER A 33 -1.27 19.72 -26.94
CA SER A 33 -1.00 18.40 -26.36
C SER A 33 -0.38 18.45 -24.95
N SER A 34 -0.09 19.63 -24.40
CA SER A 34 0.64 19.77 -23.12
C SER A 34 -0.18 20.38 -21.98
N ASN A 35 -1.50 20.52 -22.13
CA ASN A 35 -2.34 21.12 -21.08
C ASN A 35 -3.59 20.29 -20.74
N GLU A 36 -3.42 18.99 -20.53
CA GLU A 36 -4.30 18.27 -19.60
C GLU A 36 -3.98 18.74 -18.18
N LYS A 37 -4.63 19.83 -17.76
CA LYS A 37 -4.68 20.24 -16.36
C LYS A 37 -5.19 19.07 -15.52
N ASN A 38 -4.27 18.35 -14.89
CA ASN A 38 -4.42 17.55 -13.67
C ASN A 38 -5.88 17.13 -13.39
N LYS A 39 -6.44 16.25 -14.22
CA LYS A 39 -7.63 15.50 -13.83
C LYS A 39 -7.20 14.69 -12.61
N LYS A 40 -7.65 15.10 -11.42
CA LYS A 40 -7.42 14.33 -10.20
C LYS A 40 -7.90 12.92 -10.49
N THR A 41 -6.97 11.98 -10.54
CA THR A 41 -7.30 10.59 -10.78
C THR A 41 -8.18 10.11 -9.64
N GLU A 42 -9.35 9.59 -9.96
CA GLU A 42 -10.31 9.17 -8.94
C GLU A 42 -9.77 7.94 -8.22
N SER A 43 -9.37 8.11 -6.98
CA SER A 43 -8.86 7.01 -6.15
C SER A 43 -9.95 6.41 -5.26
N PRO A 44 -9.80 5.17 -4.80
CA PRO A 44 -10.80 4.50 -3.98
C PRO A 44 -10.86 5.19 -2.62
N LYS A 45 -12.07 5.52 -2.17
CA LYS A 45 -12.31 6.17 -0.86
C LYS A 45 -12.17 5.20 0.31
N ILE A 46 -12.37 3.91 0.03
CA ILE A 46 -12.20 2.80 0.97
C ILE A 46 -11.11 1.85 0.45
N PRO A 47 -10.42 1.08 1.32
CA PRO A 47 -9.49 0.08 0.87
C PRO A 47 -10.22 -1.00 0.06
N ILE A 48 -9.80 -1.21 -1.19
CA ILE A 48 -10.35 -2.21 -2.11
C ILE A 48 -9.21 -3.16 -2.50
N PRO A 49 -9.45 -4.48 -2.64
CA PRO A 49 -8.42 -5.40 -3.13
C PRO A 49 -8.10 -5.09 -4.62
N PHE A 50 -6.92 -5.47 -5.09
CA PHE A 50 -6.71 -5.46 -6.54
C PHE A 50 -7.69 -6.43 -7.19
N CYS A 51 -8.36 -6.01 -8.27
CA CYS A 51 -9.40 -6.77 -8.96
C CYS A 51 -9.01 -7.09 -10.42
N GLY A 52 -7.71 -7.16 -10.72
CA GLY A 52 -7.21 -7.42 -12.08
C GLY A 52 -7.19 -6.19 -13.00
N HIS A 53 -7.55 -5.01 -12.50
CA HIS A 53 -7.55 -3.77 -13.27
C HIS A 53 -6.32 -2.90 -12.95
N ILE A 54 -5.66 -2.36 -13.99
CA ILE A 54 -4.53 -1.43 -13.87
C ILE A 54 -4.94 -0.04 -14.36
N GLU A 55 -4.80 0.94 -13.47
CA GLU A 55 -5.00 2.33 -13.81
C GLU A 55 -3.75 2.91 -14.49
N LYS A 56 -3.87 3.31 -15.75
CA LYS A 56 -2.75 3.81 -16.57
C LYS A 56 -2.18 5.13 -16.06
N THR A 57 -3.00 5.93 -15.39
CA THR A 57 -2.63 7.25 -14.88
C THR A 57 -1.97 7.18 -13.50
N TRP A 58 -1.93 5.99 -12.89
CA TRP A 58 -1.38 5.77 -11.56
C TRP A 58 0.01 5.18 -11.64
N CYS A 59 0.78 5.38 -10.57
CA CYS A 59 2.10 4.79 -10.40
C CYS A 59 2.04 3.25 -10.47
N CYS A 60 2.92 2.67 -11.29
CA CYS A 60 3.07 1.23 -11.53
C CYS A 60 3.65 0.44 -10.33
N GLY A 61 3.97 1.10 -9.23
CA GLY A 61 4.43 0.45 -8.00
C GLY A 61 3.28 -0.14 -7.17
N VAL A 62 3.54 -1.27 -6.51
CA VAL A 62 2.59 -1.88 -5.59
C VAL A 62 2.77 -1.33 -4.16
N ARG A 63 1.65 -1.12 -3.46
CA ARG A 63 1.63 -0.73 -2.04
C ARG A 63 0.84 -1.73 -1.21
N LYS A 64 1.32 -1.93 0.02
CA LYS A 64 0.65 -2.72 1.04
C LYS A 64 -0.35 -1.84 1.81
N ASN A 65 -1.63 -2.17 1.73
CA ASN A 65 -2.72 -1.52 2.46
C ASN A 65 -3.52 -2.58 3.25
N HIS A 66 -3.41 -2.60 4.58
CA HIS A 66 -4.06 -3.63 5.43
C HIS A 66 -3.79 -5.09 5.01
N ARG A 67 -2.60 -5.37 4.46
CA ARG A 67 -2.19 -6.68 3.87
C ARG A 67 -2.87 -7.03 2.54
N LEU A 68 -3.58 -6.10 1.94
CA LEU A 68 -3.85 -6.09 0.51
C LEU A 68 -2.64 -5.48 -0.19
N TYR A 69 -2.31 -5.98 -1.37
CA TYR A 69 -1.31 -5.36 -2.22
C TYR A 69 -2.03 -4.73 -3.41
N THR A 70 -1.94 -3.42 -3.57
CA THR A 70 -2.76 -2.65 -4.52
C THR A 70 -1.88 -1.69 -5.30
N GLN A 71 -2.35 -1.21 -6.45
CA GLN A 71 -1.62 -0.20 -7.20
C GLN A 71 -1.47 1.08 -6.38
N CYS A 72 -0.30 1.71 -6.48
CA CYS A 72 -0.06 3.00 -5.88
C CYS A 72 -0.90 4.08 -6.57
N SER A 73 -1.90 4.62 -5.89
CA SER A 73 -2.80 5.67 -6.41
C SER A 73 -2.19 7.07 -6.58
N LYS A 74 -0.87 7.22 -6.37
CA LYS A 74 -0.19 8.49 -6.68
C LYS A 74 0.10 8.56 -8.17
N ALA A 75 0.01 9.75 -8.74
CA ALA A 75 0.49 10.00 -10.09
C ALA A 75 1.99 9.65 -10.21
N PRO A 76 2.42 9.07 -11.34
CA PRO A 76 3.83 8.93 -11.64
C PRO A 76 4.50 10.31 -11.79
N VAL A 77 5.84 10.33 -11.73
CA VAL A 77 6.60 11.52 -12.16
C VAL A 77 6.52 11.66 -13.68
N ASP A 78 6.62 12.88 -14.18
CA ASP A 78 6.55 13.15 -15.63
C ASP A 78 7.55 12.29 -16.41
N GLY A 79 7.05 11.58 -17.42
CA GLY A 79 7.84 10.68 -18.26
C GLY A 79 8.33 9.40 -17.57
N GLY A 80 7.81 9.03 -16.39
CA GLY A 80 8.17 7.80 -15.69
C GLY A 80 6.98 6.93 -15.29
N ASP A 81 7.27 5.72 -14.82
CA ASP A 81 6.24 4.75 -14.40
C ASP A 81 5.88 4.84 -12.91
N TYR A 82 6.70 5.54 -12.12
CA TYR A 82 6.62 5.55 -10.67
C TYR A 82 6.42 6.94 -10.11
N CYS A 83 5.64 7.05 -9.03
CA CYS A 83 5.65 8.27 -8.21
C CYS A 83 7.01 8.44 -7.53
N LYS A 84 7.32 9.65 -7.06
CA LYS A 84 8.60 9.99 -6.39
C LYS A 84 9.04 8.98 -5.32
N VAL A 85 8.09 8.47 -4.52
CA VAL A 85 8.38 7.50 -3.46
C VAL A 85 8.72 6.12 -4.01
N CYS A 86 7.96 5.63 -4.98
CA CYS A 86 8.17 4.32 -5.58
C CYS A 86 9.44 4.31 -6.45
N LYS A 87 9.73 5.42 -7.15
CA LYS A 87 11.00 5.63 -7.86
C LYS A 87 12.20 5.51 -6.92
N LYS A 88 12.18 6.26 -5.81
CA LYS A 88 13.24 6.16 -4.79
C LYS A 88 13.38 4.75 -4.23
N GLN A 89 12.28 4.02 -4.02
CA GLN A 89 12.35 2.63 -3.57
C GLN A 89 13.00 1.71 -4.62
N ALA A 90 12.69 1.90 -5.90
CA ALA A 90 13.28 1.14 -6.99
C ALA A 90 14.79 1.40 -7.12
N GLU A 91 15.21 2.67 -7.05
CA GLU A 91 16.63 3.08 -7.13
C GLU A 91 17.48 2.52 -5.99
N ASN A 92 16.89 2.35 -4.79
CA ASN A 92 17.60 1.84 -3.61
C ASN A 92 17.59 0.31 -3.49
N ARG A 93 17.08 -0.42 -4.49
CA ARG A 93 17.05 -1.90 -4.47
C ARG A 93 17.77 -2.47 -5.68
N ALA A 94 18.50 -3.56 -5.47
CA ALA A 94 19.28 -4.23 -6.51
C ALA A 94 18.44 -4.70 -7.71
N ASN A 95 17.16 -5.01 -7.50
CA ASN A 95 16.26 -5.48 -8.56
C ASN A 95 15.59 -4.34 -9.35
N GLY A 96 15.87 -3.07 -9.04
CA GLY A 96 15.26 -1.93 -9.72
C GLY A 96 13.73 -1.83 -9.58
N LYS A 97 13.13 -2.56 -8.62
CA LYS A 97 11.68 -2.59 -8.40
C LYS A 97 11.32 -1.99 -7.03
N PRO A 98 10.14 -1.36 -6.90
CA PRO A 98 9.64 -0.93 -5.60
C PRO A 98 9.54 -2.10 -4.61
N LYS A 99 9.48 -1.79 -3.30
CA LYS A 99 9.56 -2.79 -2.21
C LYS A 99 8.59 -3.96 -2.38
N PHE A 100 7.38 -3.71 -2.86
CA PHE A 100 6.35 -4.73 -3.01
C PHE A 100 6.17 -5.19 -4.46
N GLY A 101 7.11 -4.87 -5.36
CA GLY A 101 7.04 -5.22 -6.77
C GLY A 101 6.28 -4.19 -7.62
N THR A 102 6.06 -4.56 -8.89
CA THR A 102 5.32 -3.76 -9.86
C THR A 102 3.89 -4.28 -10.01
N ILE A 103 3.00 -3.42 -10.50
CA ILE A 103 1.60 -3.79 -10.72
C ILE A 103 1.47 -4.83 -11.84
N MET A 104 2.39 -4.83 -12.81
CA MET A 104 2.49 -5.86 -13.84
C MET A 104 2.85 -7.22 -13.25
N ASP A 105 3.82 -7.28 -12.32
CA ASP A 105 4.14 -8.53 -11.60
C ASP A 105 2.92 -9.06 -10.85
N ARG A 106 2.08 -8.16 -10.31
CA ARG A 106 0.84 -8.53 -9.63
C ARG A 106 -0.24 -9.01 -10.59
N LEU A 107 -0.40 -8.37 -11.73
CA LEU A 107 -1.34 -8.80 -12.77
C LEU A 107 -0.96 -10.18 -13.32
N ASN A 108 0.33 -10.45 -13.51
CA ASN A 108 0.81 -11.75 -13.99
C ASN A 108 0.50 -12.92 -13.02
N GLN A 109 0.33 -12.62 -11.72
CA GLN A 109 -0.06 -13.60 -10.69
C GLN A 109 -1.54 -13.52 -10.31
N TRP A 110 -2.31 -12.67 -10.99
CA TRP A 110 -3.71 -12.45 -10.69
C TRP A 110 -4.56 -13.64 -11.10
N ASP A 111 -5.43 -14.08 -10.20
CA ASP A 111 -6.35 -15.20 -10.38
C ASP A 111 -7.63 -14.91 -9.58
N ASP A 112 -8.79 -15.03 -10.21
CA ASP A 112 -10.11 -14.78 -9.61
C ASP A 112 -10.50 -15.88 -8.59
N LYS A 113 -9.83 -17.03 -8.66
CA LYS A 113 -10.07 -18.22 -7.82
C LYS A 113 -8.96 -18.46 -6.82
N LYS A 114 -7.83 -17.75 -6.87
CA LYS A 114 -6.70 -17.98 -5.95
C LYS A 114 -5.91 -16.72 -5.61
N LEU A 115 -5.81 -16.44 -4.31
CA LEU A 115 -4.89 -15.44 -3.76
C LEU A 115 -3.47 -16.01 -3.68
N SER A 116 -2.65 -15.69 -4.68
CA SER A 116 -1.28 -16.20 -4.83
C SER A 116 -0.21 -15.13 -4.66
N TYR A 117 -0.58 -13.84 -4.77
CA TYR A 117 0.42 -12.78 -4.84
C TYR A 117 1.17 -12.61 -3.52
N GLN A 118 2.50 -12.73 -3.61
CA GLN A 118 3.43 -12.60 -2.50
C GLN A 118 4.66 -11.81 -2.93
N PRO A 119 4.78 -10.54 -2.49
CA PRO A 119 6.02 -9.80 -2.68
C PRO A 119 7.18 -10.43 -1.91
N GLU A 120 8.39 -10.16 -2.40
CA GLU A 120 9.63 -10.62 -1.78
C GLU A 120 9.72 -10.21 -0.30
N GLY A 121 10.02 -11.17 0.58
CA GLY A 121 10.13 -10.93 2.02
C GLY A 121 8.80 -10.63 2.74
N GLU A 122 7.67 -10.76 2.05
CA GLU A 122 6.35 -10.49 2.59
C GLU A 122 5.47 -11.74 2.59
N LYS A 123 4.34 -11.67 3.31
CA LYS A 123 3.37 -12.77 3.35
C LYS A 123 2.39 -12.64 2.19
N VAL A 124 1.86 -13.78 1.73
CA VAL A 124 0.71 -13.82 0.81
C VAL A 124 -0.41 -12.91 1.34
N GLU A 125 -1.07 -12.25 0.40
CA GLU A 125 -2.21 -11.38 0.67
C GLU A 125 -3.33 -12.06 1.47
N VAL A 126 -4.11 -11.24 2.16
CA VAL A 126 -5.29 -11.72 2.88
C VAL A 126 -6.53 -11.63 2.01
N PRO A 127 -7.50 -12.56 2.20
CA PRO A 127 -8.87 -12.33 1.76
C PRO A 127 -9.40 -10.99 2.28
N TYR A 128 -10.14 -10.28 1.42
CA TYR A 128 -10.67 -8.95 1.73
C TYR A 128 -11.63 -8.95 2.92
N HIS A 129 -12.34 -10.05 3.19
CA HIS A 129 -13.23 -10.19 4.35
C HIS A 129 -12.52 -9.78 5.65
N THR A 130 -11.22 -10.08 5.80
CA THR A 130 -10.46 -9.73 7.02
C THR A 130 -10.32 -8.22 7.17
N VAL A 131 -10.19 -7.51 6.05
CA VAL A 131 -10.10 -6.04 6.03
C VAL A 131 -11.49 -5.44 6.24
N MET A 132 -12.52 -5.98 5.58
CA MET A 132 -13.92 -5.58 5.76
C MET A 132 -14.34 -5.66 7.23
N SER A 133 -14.11 -6.79 7.90
CA SER A 133 -14.44 -6.96 9.32
C SER A 133 -13.65 -6.01 10.23
N LYS A 134 -12.45 -5.59 9.83
CA LYS A 134 -11.63 -4.67 10.62
C LYS A 134 -12.03 -3.20 10.45
N MET A 135 -12.49 -2.84 9.26
CA MET A 135 -12.81 -1.46 8.88
C MET A 135 -14.31 -1.19 8.81
N SER A 136 -15.13 -2.18 9.18
CA SER A 136 -16.60 -2.11 9.11
C SER A 136 -17.10 -1.70 7.72
N ILE A 137 -16.50 -2.30 6.68
CA ILE A 137 -16.89 -2.09 5.29
C ILE A 137 -17.86 -3.20 4.88
N ASP A 138 -18.99 -2.81 4.31
CA ASP A 138 -19.98 -3.75 3.79
C ASP A 138 -19.62 -4.23 2.37
N LYS A 139 -20.04 -5.45 2.00
CA LYS A 139 -19.81 -6.03 0.66
C LYS A 139 -20.38 -5.13 -0.43
N ASP A 140 -21.59 -4.60 -0.23
CA ASP A 140 -22.24 -3.74 -1.22
C ASP A 140 -21.56 -2.37 -1.32
N MET A 141 -20.96 -1.88 -0.23
CA MET A 141 -20.19 -0.65 -0.26
C MET A 141 -18.91 -0.82 -1.09
N ALA A 142 -18.23 -1.96 -0.92
CA ALA A 142 -17.03 -2.27 -1.67
C ALA A 142 -17.30 -2.43 -3.18
N ASN A 143 -18.34 -3.18 -3.55
CA ASN A 143 -18.73 -3.35 -4.95
C ASN A 143 -19.25 -2.05 -5.57
N ARG A 144 -19.94 -1.19 -4.81
CA ARG A 144 -20.33 0.15 -5.30
C ARG A 144 -19.12 1.00 -5.65
N GLU A 145 -18.07 0.95 -4.84
CA GLU A 145 -16.85 1.73 -5.09
C GLU A 145 -16.05 1.20 -6.29
N THR A 146 -15.95 -0.12 -6.48
CA THR A 146 -15.29 -0.69 -7.67
C THR A 146 -16.05 -0.42 -8.95
N ASN A 147 -17.39 -0.51 -8.91
CA ASN A 147 -18.24 -0.17 -10.05
C ASN A 147 -18.18 1.32 -10.38
N ARG A 148 -18.09 2.20 -9.37
CA ARG A 148 -17.85 3.64 -9.57
C ARG A 148 -16.56 3.92 -10.33
N LEU A 149 -15.52 3.10 -10.11
CA LEU A 149 -14.23 3.17 -10.79
C LEU A 149 -14.19 2.40 -12.13
N GLY A 150 -15.26 1.68 -12.48
CA GLY A 150 -15.33 0.88 -13.72
C GLY A 150 -14.52 -0.43 -13.68
N TRP A 151 -14.17 -0.93 -12.49
CA TRP A 151 -13.39 -2.17 -12.34
C TRP A 151 -14.25 -3.44 -12.30
N GLY A 152 -15.57 -3.29 -12.12
CA GLY A 152 -16.51 -4.40 -11.95
C GLY A 152 -16.62 -4.89 -10.51
N ASP A 153 -17.23 -6.06 -10.33
CA ASP A 153 -17.44 -6.66 -9.01
C ASP A 153 -16.20 -7.36 -8.46
N ILE A 154 -16.04 -7.34 -7.14
CA ILE A 154 -14.92 -7.99 -6.46
C ILE A 154 -15.12 -9.53 -6.51
N PRO A 155 -14.10 -10.32 -6.89
CA PRO A 155 -14.21 -11.78 -6.94
C PRO A 155 -14.55 -12.43 -5.58
N GLU A 156 -15.33 -13.51 -5.59
CA GLU A 156 -15.87 -14.13 -4.37
C GLU A 156 -14.81 -14.69 -3.41
N ILE A 157 -13.61 -15.03 -3.92
CA ILE A 157 -12.49 -15.45 -3.07
C ILE A 157 -12.10 -14.40 -2.03
N HIS A 158 -12.31 -13.13 -2.33
CA HIS A 158 -12.02 -12.05 -1.41
C HIS A 158 -13.00 -12.01 -0.24
N PHE A 159 -14.22 -12.53 -0.39
CA PHE A 159 -15.24 -12.57 0.66
C PHE A 159 -15.18 -13.84 1.52
N THR A 160 -14.53 -14.90 1.02
CA THR A 160 -14.45 -16.18 1.74
C THR A 160 -13.46 -16.15 2.91
N ALA A 161 -13.92 -16.47 4.11
CA ALA A 161 -13.09 -16.51 5.31
C ALA A 161 -12.21 -17.77 5.40
N LYS A 162 -10.89 -17.58 5.42
CA LYS A 162 -9.95 -18.67 5.76
C LYS A 162 -9.94 -18.86 7.28
N LYS A 163 -10.49 -19.97 7.78
CA LYS A 163 -10.40 -20.35 9.20
C LYS A 163 -8.93 -20.53 9.57
N LYS A 164 -8.40 -19.67 10.45
CA LYS A 164 -7.09 -19.89 11.05
C LYS A 164 -7.23 -20.99 12.11
N GLY A 165 -6.51 -22.10 11.94
CA GLY A 165 -6.33 -23.06 13.02
C GLY A 165 -5.71 -22.36 14.23
N ARG A 166 -6.29 -22.53 15.42
CA ARG A 166 -5.71 -21.99 16.66
C ARG A 166 -4.43 -22.77 16.95
N GLY A 167 -3.28 -22.13 16.83
CA GLY A 167 -1.95 -22.76 16.98
C GLY A 167 -1.59 -23.24 18.39
N ARG A 168 -2.47 -23.08 19.39
CA ARG A 168 -2.29 -23.71 20.70
C ARG A 168 -3.49 -24.60 20.98
N PRO A 169 -3.32 -25.93 21.05
CA PRO A 169 -4.35 -26.81 21.60
C PRO A 169 -4.77 -26.29 22.97
N LYS A 170 -6.08 -26.27 23.25
CA LYS A 170 -6.52 -26.07 24.64
C LYS A 170 -5.93 -27.22 25.45
N LYS A 171 -5.15 -26.90 26.49
CA LYS A 171 -4.71 -27.92 27.46
C LYS A 171 -5.97 -28.51 28.08
N HIS A 172 -6.27 -29.77 27.79
CA HIS A 172 -7.33 -30.49 28.49
C HIS A 172 -6.90 -30.52 29.98
N LYS A 173 -7.74 -29.97 30.86
CA LYS A 173 -7.60 -30.23 32.30
C LYS A 173 -7.98 -31.69 32.48
N THR A 174 -6.99 -32.58 32.62
CA THR A 174 -7.22 -33.89 33.21
C THR A 174 -7.68 -33.64 34.64
N LYS A 175 -8.94 -33.95 34.92
CA LYS A 175 -9.51 -33.96 36.27
C LYS A 175 -8.85 -35.13 36.99
N ILE A 176 -7.76 -34.85 37.71
CA ILE A 176 -7.27 -35.75 38.74
C ILE A 176 -8.15 -35.45 39.95
N GLU A 177 -8.96 -36.42 40.31
CA GLU A 177 -9.76 -36.42 41.52
C GLU A 177 -8.80 -36.53 42.70
N VAL A 178 -8.63 -35.43 43.43
CA VAL A 178 -8.09 -35.48 44.80
C VAL A 178 -9.07 -34.70 45.66
N SER A 179 -9.60 -35.41 46.64
CA SER A 179 -10.62 -35.00 47.61
C SER A 179 -10.13 -33.88 48.53
N ASP A 180 -11.06 -32.99 48.86
CA ASP A 180 -11.19 -32.10 50.04
C ASP A 180 -9.96 -31.35 50.58
N SER A 181 -9.95 -30.02 50.41
CA SER A 181 -10.29 -29.09 51.51
C SER A 181 -10.33 -27.64 51.00
N ASP A 182 -11.28 -26.89 51.55
CA ASP A 182 -11.72 -25.51 51.26
C ASP A 182 -10.60 -24.43 51.25
N GLU A 183 -10.75 -23.41 50.38
CA GLU A 183 -10.62 -21.96 50.66
C GLU A 183 -10.29 -21.14 49.38
N GLU A 184 -11.01 -20.02 49.22
CA GLU A 184 -11.10 -19.18 48.03
C GLU A 184 -9.77 -18.55 47.53
N GLU A 185 -9.42 -18.72 46.25
CA GLU A 185 -8.46 -17.85 45.55
C GLU A 185 -8.97 -17.35 44.19
N THR A 186 -9.16 -16.03 44.13
CA THR A 186 -9.50 -15.24 42.93
C THR A 186 -8.54 -15.43 41.73
N PRO A 187 -9.00 -15.25 40.48
CA PRO A 187 -8.18 -15.47 39.30
C PRO A 187 -7.05 -14.43 39.14
N LYS A 188 -5.79 -14.90 39.20
CA LYS A 188 -4.57 -14.11 38.98
C LYS A 188 -4.56 -13.45 37.60
N LYS A 189 -4.66 -12.10 37.57
CA LYS A 189 -4.47 -11.25 36.38
C LYS A 189 -3.06 -11.42 35.82
N ARG A 190 -2.92 -12.01 34.62
CA ARG A 190 -1.65 -12.04 33.87
C ARG A 190 -1.45 -10.72 33.11
N GLY A 191 -0.89 -9.72 33.78
CA GLY A 191 -0.37 -8.51 33.15
C GLY A 191 0.99 -8.75 32.51
N ARG A 192 1.15 -8.29 31.26
CA ARG A 192 2.46 -8.03 30.63
C ARG A 192 3.26 -7.14 31.57
N LYS A 193 4.49 -7.54 31.95
CA LYS A 193 5.34 -6.72 32.84
C LYS A 193 5.46 -5.30 32.27
N LYS A 194 5.03 -4.31 33.07
CA LYS A 194 5.13 -2.88 32.75
C LYS A 194 6.61 -2.52 32.73
N LYS A 195 7.07 -1.91 31.63
CA LYS A 195 8.43 -1.39 31.49
C LYS A 195 8.61 -0.32 32.58
N VAL A 196 9.50 -0.56 33.55
CA VAL A 196 9.88 0.45 34.54
C VAL A 196 10.71 1.51 33.81
N LYS A 197 10.29 2.77 33.89
CA LYS A 197 11.13 3.91 33.55
C LYS A 197 12.04 4.13 34.75
N MET A 198 13.36 4.14 34.55
CA MET A 198 14.28 4.63 35.58
C MET A 198 14.15 6.14 35.63
N ASN A 199 13.68 6.67 36.74
CA ASN A 199 13.98 8.05 37.13
C ASN A 199 15.35 8.01 37.80
N VAL A 200 16.24 8.90 37.35
CA VAL A 200 17.48 9.22 38.05
C VAL A 200 17.09 10.35 38.98
N ASP A 201 17.00 10.06 40.27
CA ASP A 201 16.91 11.09 41.30
C ASP A 201 18.18 11.01 42.16
N GLU A 202 18.69 12.22 42.40
CA GLU A 202 19.82 12.69 43.20
C GLU A 202 20.37 11.73 44.25
N MET A 203 21.68 11.49 44.17
CA MET A 203 22.49 11.04 45.29
C MET A 203 23.02 12.28 46.02
N ASP A 204 22.82 12.31 47.32
CA ASP A 204 23.19 13.33 48.29
C ASP A 204 24.72 13.47 48.47
N ASP A 205 25.21 14.70 48.35
CA ASP A 205 26.62 15.10 48.20
C ASP A 205 27.44 15.11 49.52
N ALA A 206 26.91 14.53 50.60
CA ALA A 206 27.54 14.58 51.93
C ALA A 206 28.38 13.33 52.26
N THR A 207 28.28 12.26 51.46
CA THR A 207 29.01 11.00 51.72
C THR A 207 30.26 10.82 50.84
N LEU A 208 30.49 11.72 49.87
CA LEU A 208 31.61 11.62 48.92
C LEU A 208 32.90 12.29 49.46
N LEU A 209 32.79 13.18 50.46
CA LEU A 209 33.93 13.91 51.02
C LEU A 209 34.67 13.17 52.15
N SER A 210 34.08 12.13 52.75
CA SER A 210 34.75 11.32 53.77
C SER A 210 35.61 10.18 53.20
N LEU A 211 35.57 9.96 51.88
CA LEU A 211 36.34 8.92 51.21
C LEU A 211 37.56 9.46 50.45
N LEU A 212 37.82 10.77 50.52
CA LEU A 212 38.92 11.45 49.82
C LEU A 212 39.98 12.08 50.76
N LEU A 213 39.91 11.84 52.08
CA LEU A 213 40.88 12.37 53.04
C LEU A 213 41.61 11.32 53.90
N GLU A 214 41.69 10.07 53.45
CA GLU A 214 42.65 9.08 53.99
C GLU A 214 43.58 8.57 52.89
#